data_AF-A0A356X4D3-F1
#
_entry.id   AF-A0A356X4D3-F1
#
_cell.length_a   1.000
_cell.length_b   1.000
_cell.length_c   1.000
_cell.angle_alpha   90.00
_cell.angle_beta   90.00
_cell.angle_gamma   90.00
#
_symmetry.space_group_name_H-M   'P 1'
#
loop_
_entity.id
_entity.type
_entity.pdbx_description
1 polymer ?
#
loop_
_entity_poly.entity_id
_entity_poly.type
_entity_poly.pdbx_seq_one_letter_code
_entity_poly.pdbx_strand_id
1 'polypeptide(L)'
;MANQQETLERPVEEKFDDHLGLQDVDYVEHYVNNAKQAAHFYITAFGFELKGYSGLETGIRDRTSYYLEQGNIRFVLSAPLNSDSPIAKFIHKHGDGVKDIAMHVEDVDRAYNE
;
A
#
# COMPACT_ATOMS: atom_id res chain seq x y z
N MET A 1 -40.85 21.08 -16.94
CA MET A 1 -40.02 21.65 -15.86
C MET A 1 -38.81 20.75 -15.71
N ALA A 2 -37.67 21.13 -16.31
CA ALA A 2 -36.46 20.32 -16.31
C ALA A 2 -35.65 20.64 -15.05
N ASN A 3 -35.34 19.62 -14.25
CA ASN A 3 -34.56 19.73 -13.04
C ASN A 3 -33.08 19.80 -13.43
N GLN A 4 -32.46 20.97 -13.24
CA GLN A 4 -31.03 21.16 -13.49
C GLN A 4 -30.25 20.46 -12.37
N GLN A 5 -29.46 19.46 -12.73
CA GLN A 5 -28.51 18.84 -11.81
C GLN A 5 -27.37 19.83 -11.55
N GLU A 6 -27.31 20.33 -10.32
CA GLU A 6 -26.22 21.15 -9.81
C GLU A 6 -24.94 20.30 -9.80
N THR A 7 -24.12 20.48 -10.82
CA THR A 7 -22.82 19.81 -10.92
C THR A 7 -21.90 20.54 -9.95
N LEU A 8 -21.49 19.89 -8.87
CA LEU A 8 -20.52 20.45 -7.94
C LEU A 8 -19.20 20.63 -8.69
N GLU A 9 -18.91 21.85 -9.15
CA GLU A 9 -17.60 22.19 -9.69
C GLU A 9 -16.57 21.99 -8.57
N ARG A 10 -15.61 21.08 -8.78
CA ARG A 10 -14.44 20.96 -7.90
C ARG A 10 -13.77 22.33 -7.86
N PRO A 11 -13.46 22.89 -6.68
CA PRO A 11 -12.64 24.09 -6.59
C PRO A 11 -11.38 23.88 -7.42
N VAL A 12 -11.05 24.84 -8.29
CA VAL A 12 -9.77 24.87 -9.00
C VAL A 12 -8.71 24.92 -7.89
N GLU A 13 -7.99 23.81 -7.71
CA GLU A 13 -6.88 23.73 -6.76
C GLU A 13 -5.93 24.90 -7.06
N GLU A 14 -5.77 25.82 -6.10
CA GLU A 14 -4.69 26.79 -6.17
C GLU A 14 -3.39 26.02 -6.41
N LYS A 15 -2.50 26.55 -7.26
CA LYS A 15 -1.17 25.95 -7.44
C LYS A 15 -0.42 26.03 -6.11
N PHE A 16 -0.56 25.01 -5.28
CA PHE A 16 0.28 24.81 -4.12
C PHE A 16 1.71 24.59 -4.60
N ASP A 17 2.67 25.10 -3.83
CA ASP A 17 4.08 24.81 -4.06
C ASP A 17 4.31 23.34 -3.67
N ASP A 18 4.25 22.45 -4.66
CA ASP A 18 4.48 21.02 -4.46
C ASP A 18 5.98 20.75 -4.45
N HIS A 19 6.58 21.01 -3.29
CA HIS A 19 8.00 20.77 -3.04
C HIS A 19 8.38 19.29 -3.17
N LEU A 20 7.43 18.37 -2.94
CA LEU A 20 7.65 16.93 -2.96
C LEU A 20 7.47 16.33 -4.37
N GLY A 21 6.79 17.02 -5.29
CA GLY A 21 6.51 16.52 -6.63
C GLY A 21 5.62 15.26 -6.59
N LEU A 22 4.55 15.30 -5.80
CA LEU A 22 3.66 14.18 -5.53
C LEU A 22 2.77 13.86 -6.75
N GLN A 23 2.76 12.59 -7.17
CA GLN A 23 2.04 12.17 -8.37
C GLN A 23 0.84 11.27 -8.06
N ASP A 24 1.03 10.25 -7.23
CA ASP A 24 -0.01 9.28 -6.86
C ASP A 24 0.38 8.52 -5.58
N VAL A 25 -0.49 7.64 -5.10
CA VAL A 25 -0.11 6.59 -4.15
C VAL A 25 0.53 5.43 -4.92
N ASP A 26 1.72 5.01 -4.52
CA ASP A 26 2.43 3.92 -5.19
C ASP A 26 1.94 2.56 -4.70
N TYR A 27 1.94 2.33 -3.39
CA TYR A 27 1.36 1.13 -2.76
C TYR A 27 1.03 1.36 -1.29
N VAL A 28 0.22 0.47 -0.73
CA VAL A 28 -0.04 0.39 0.72
C VAL A 28 0.49 -0.93 1.26
N GLU A 29 1.40 -0.87 2.23
CA GLU A 29 1.91 -2.06 2.92
C GLU A 29 1.12 -2.33 4.20
N HIS A 30 0.60 -3.55 4.29
CA HIS A 30 -0.05 -4.07 5.47
C HIS A 30 0.87 -5.05 6.17
N TYR A 31 1.04 -4.86 7.47
CA TYR A 31 1.64 -5.86 8.34
C TYR A 31 0.53 -6.73 8.88
N VAL A 32 0.60 -8.01 8.55
CA VAL A 32 -0.45 -9.00 8.84
C VAL A 32 0.16 -10.27 9.42
N ASN A 33 -0.60 -10.97 10.24
CA ASN A 33 -0.10 -12.18 10.91
C ASN A 33 0.16 -13.32 9.91
N ASN A 34 -0.72 -13.46 8.90
CA ASN A 34 -0.57 -14.46 7.84
C ASN A 34 -0.77 -13.84 6.46
N ALA A 35 0.34 -13.51 5.80
CA ALA A 35 0.33 -12.85 4.49
C ALA A 35 -0.30 -13.71 3.39
N LYS A 36 -0.16 -15.03 3.45
CA LYS A 36 -0.76 -15.94 2.45
C LYS A 36 -2.28 -15.97 2.57
N GLN A 37 -2.80 -16.02 3.79
CA GLN A 37 -4.24 -15.98 4.04
C GLN A 37 -4.82 -14.63 3.62
N ALA A 38 -4.17 -13.53 4.02
CA ALA A 38 -4.59 -12.18 3.63
C ALA A 38 -4.57 -12.04 2.11
N ALA A 39 -3.52 -12.52 1.43
CA ALA A 39 -3.43 -12.47 -0.02
C ALA A 39 -4.58 -13.24 -0.68
N HIS A 40 -4.84 -14.47 -0.23
CA HIS A 40 -5.96 -15.26 -0.73
C HIS A 40 -7.30 -14.54 -0.56
N PHE A 41 -7.51 -13.87 0.58
CA PHE A 41 -8.72 -13.10 0.84
C PHE A 41 -8.88 -11.94 -0.17
N TYR A 42 -7.86 -11.09 -0.35
CA TYR A 42 -7.95 -9.96 -1.30
C TYR A 42 -8.09 -10.42 -2.75
N ILE A 43 -7.42 -11.50 -3.15
CA ILE A 43 -7.57 -12.09 -4.48
C ILE A 43 -9.00 -12.59 -4.70
N THR A 44 -9.53 -13.36 -3.75
CA THR A 44 -10.82 -14.05 -3.94
C THR A 44 -12.02 -13.12 -3.72
N ALA A 45 -11.97 -12.24 -2.72
CA ALA A 45 -13.09 -11.38 -2.35
C ALA A 45 -13.14 -10.08 -3.16
N PHE A 46 -11.98 -9.55 -3.57
CA PHE A 46 -11.88 -8.25 -4.26
C PHE A 46 -11.33 -8.34 -5.68
N GLY A 47 -10.89 -9.52 -6.12
CA GLY A 47 -10.41 -9.72 -7.50
C GLY A 47 -9.01 -9.18 -7.76
N PHE A 48 -8.19 -9.03 -6.72
CA PHE A 48 -6.77 -8.70 -6.89
C PHE A 48 -6.01 -9.81 -7.61
N GLU A 49 -4.98 -9.45 -8.35
CA GLU A 49 -4.06 -10.39 -8.98
C GLU A 49 -2.75 -10.46 -8.19
N LEU A 50 -2.22 -11.67 -8.00
CA LEU A 50 -0.89 -11.86 -7.43
C LEU A 50 0.17 -11.53 -8.48
N LYS A 51 0.99 -10.52 -8.21
CA LYS A 51 2.02 -10.02 -9.14
C LYS A 51 3.44 -10.35 -8.69
N GLY A 52 3.65 -10.50 -7.38
CA GLY A 52 4.97 -10.78 -6.83
C GLY A 52 4.92 -11.49 -5.49
N TYR A 53 6.00 -12.20 -5.19
CA TYR A 53 6.19 -12.89 -3.92
C TYR A 53 7.63 -12.75 -3.46
N SER A 54 7.81 -12.59 -2.16
CA SER A 54 9.11 -12.65 -1.50
C SER A 54 9.01 -13.42 -0.19
N GLY A 55 9.91 -14.36 0.06
CA GLY A 55 9.90 -15.20 1.26
C GLY A 55 11.10 -16.13 1.29
N LEU A 56 10.99 -17.24 2.03
CA LEU A 56 12.11 -18.18 2.23
C LEU A 56 12.65 -18.72 0.90
N GLU A 57 11.76 -18.98 -0.05
CA GLU A 57 12.06 -19.49 -1.38
C GLU A 57 12.84 -18.47 -2.23
N THR A 58 12.73 -17.17 -1.91
CA THR A 58 13.47 -16.08 -2.57
C THR A 58 14.68 -15.61 -1.77
N GLY A 59 15.02 -16.30 -0.67
CA GLY A 59 16.16 -15.98 0.18
C GLY A 59 15.88 -14.98 1.31
N ILE A 60 14.64 -14.49 1.43
CA ILE A 60 14.22 -13.61 2.53
C ILE A 60 13.83 -14.46 3.74
N ARG A 61 14.47 -14.21 4.89
CA ARG A 61 14.34 -15.06 6.09
C ARG A 61 13.69 -14.35 7.28
N ASP A 62 13.45 -13.05 7.18
CA ASP A 62 12.82 -12.25 8.23
C ASP A 62 11.31 -12.08 8.01
N ARG A 63 10.84 -12.17 6.76
CA ARG A 63 9.44 -11.96 6.39
C ARG A 63 9.00 -12.72 5.14
N THR A 64 7.69 -12.80 4.97
CA THR A 64 7.04 -13.21 3.72
C THR A 64 6.12 -12.08 3.25
N SER A 65 6.26 -11.66 2.01
CA SER A 65 5.52 -10.56 1.40
C SER A 65 4.85 -10.99 0.11
N TYR A 66 3.57 -10.65 -0.05
CA TYR A 66 2.81 -10.84 -1.29
C TYR A 66 2.48 -9.47 -1.90
N TYR A 67 2.78 -9.31 -3.18
CA TYR A 67 2.47 -8.11 -3.94
C TYR A 67 1.25 -8.34 -4.82
N LEU A 68 0.20 -7.57 -4.56
CA LEU A 68 -1.08 -7.68 -5.24
C LEU A 68 -1.41 -6.39 -5.98
N GLU A 69 -2.03 -6.52 -7.15
CA GLU A 69 -2.52 -5.38 -7.94
C GLU A 69 -3.97 -5.57 -8.38
N GLN A 70 -4.73 -4.48 -8.39
CA GLN A 70 -6.01 -4.38 -9.06
C GLN A 70 -6.14 -2.97 -9.67
N GLY A 71 -6.02 -2.87 -11.00
CA GLY A 71 -5.99 -1.56 -11.66
C GLY A 71 -4.80 -0.71 -11.18
N ASN A 72 -5.07 0.47 -10.62
CA ASN A 72 -4.04 1.33 -10.02
C ASN A 72 -3.81 1.09 -8.52
N ILE A 73 -4.52 0.14 -7.90
CA ILE A 73 -4.38 -0.16 -6.48
C ILE A 73 -3.34 -1.25 -6.29
N ARG A 74 -2.36 -1.00 -5.40
CA ARG A 74 -1.27 -1.93 -5.14
C ARG A 74 -1.11 -2.18 -3.65
N PHE A 75 -1.13 -3.44 -3.26
CA PHE A 75 -0.95 -3.86 -1.87
C PHE A 75 0.29 -4.72 -1.71
N VAL A 76 1.04 -4.46 -0.65
CA VAL A 76 2.08 -5.35 -0.14
C VAL A 76 1.57 -5.92 1.18
N LEU A 77 1.41 -7.24 1.26
CA LEU A 77 0.96 -7.93 2.47
C LEU A 77 2.16 -8.66 3.07
N SER A 78 2.67 -8.17 4.19
CA SER A 78 3.89 -8.67 4.81
C SER A 78 3.62 -9.31 6.16
N ALA A 79 4.14 -10.53 6.35
CA ALA A 79 4.05 -11.28 7.60
C ALA A 79 5.45 -11.62 8.14
N PRO A 80 5.60 -11.65 9.48
CA PRO A 80 6.88 -11.96 10.09
C PRO A 80 7.20 -13.46 10.01
N LEU A 81 8.47 -13.81 9.79
CA LEU A 81 8.97 -15.19 9.94
C LEU A 81 9.66 -15.43 11.29
N ASN A 82 9.89 -14.36 12.07
CA ASN A 82 10.43 -14.43 13.42
C ASN A 82 9.72 -13.42 14.34
N SER A 83 9.68 -13.75 15.64
CA SER A 83 8.97 -12.96 16.67
C SER A 83 9.61 -11.62 16.98
N ASP A 84 10.90 -11.45 16.70
CA ASP A 84 11.65 -10.23 17.03
C ASP A 84 11.64 -9.17 15.92
N SER A 85 11.06 -9.50 14.76
CA SER A 85 10.97 -8.61 13.61
C SER A 85 10.14 -7.35 13.89
N PRO A 86 10.43 -6.23 13.20
CA PRO A 86 9.59 -5.03 13.26
C PRO A 86 8.12 -5.31 12.93
N ILE A 87 7.87 -6.25 12.02
CA ILE A 87 6.52 -6.67 11.61
C ILE A 87 5.78 -7.33 12.78
N ALA A 88 6.40 -8.31 13.45
CA ALA A 88 5.80 -8.99 14.59
C ALA A 88 5.49 -8.02 15.74
N LYS A 89 6.40 -7.08 16.03
CA LYS A 89 6.21 -6.06 17.06
C LYS A 89 5.05 -5.12 16.74
N PHE A 90 4.89 -4.72 15.48
CA PHE A 90 3.76 -3.90 15.05
C PHE A 90 2.44 -4.65 15.22
N ILE A 91 2.36 -5.88 14.71
CA ILE A 91 1.14 -6.71 14.80
C ILE A 91 0.77 -6.97 16.25
N HIS A 92 1.75 -7.24 17.12
CA HIS A 92 1.49 -7.43 18.55
C HIS A 92 0.84 -6.22 19.20
N LYS A 93 1.24 -5.01 18.80
CA LYS A 93 0.75 -3.75 19.39
C LYS A 93 -0.58 -3.29 18.79
N HIS A 94 -0.80 -3.53 17.49
CA HIS A 94 -1.89 -2.91 16.74
C HIS A 94 -2.87 -3.90 16.11
N GLY A 95 -2.52 -5.19 16.04
CA GLY A 95 -3.17 -6.16 15.18
C GLY A 95 -2.72 -6.02 13.73
N ASP A 96 -3.44 -6.71 12.84
CA ASP A 96 -3.22 -6.62 11.39
C ASP A 96 -3.66 -5.24 10.89
N GLY A 97 -2.81 -4.55 10.13
CA GLY A 97 -3.12 -3.19 9.69
C GLY A 97 -2.12 -2.57 8.73
N VAL A 98 -2.47 -1.37 8.26
CA VAL A 98 -1.60 -0.56 7.39
C VAL A 98 -0.40 -0.09 8.19
N LYS A 99 0.79 -0.44 7.72
CA LYS A 99 2.05 0.01 8.29
C LYS A 99 2.62 1.20 7.53
N ASP A 100 2.51 1.18 6.20
CA ASP A 100 3.13 2.15 5.31
C ASP A 100 2.23 2.50 4.13
N ILE A 101 2.33 3.76 3.71
CA ILE A 101 1.64 4.30 2.53
C ILE A 101 2.74 4.96 1.70
N ALA A 102 3.16 4.27 0.65
CA ALA A 102 4.19 4.76 -0.24
C ALA A 102 3.59 5.73 -1.25
N MET A 103 4.25 6.86 -1.44
CA MET A 103 3.84 7.88 -2.41
C MET A 103 4.73 7.83 -3.64
N HIS A 104 4.13 7.94 -4.81
CA HIS A 104 4.84 8.12 -6.07
C HIS A 104 5.19 9.60 -6.23
N VAL A 105 6.47 9.88 -6.46
CA VAL A 105 7.02 11.23 -6.60
C VAL A 105 7.91 11.29 -7.84
N GLU A 106 8.11 12.50 -8.38
CA GLU A 106 8.99 12.72 -9.53
C GLU A 106 10.45 12.35 -9.25
N ASP A 107 10.97 12.73 -8.07
CA ASP A 107 12.35 12.45 -7.65
C ASP A 107 12.38 12.09 -6.15
N VAL A 108 12.74 10.84 -5.85
CA VAL A 108 12.76 10.29 -4.49
C VAL A 108 13.86 10.93 -3.63
N ASP A 109 15.05 11.16 -4.20
CA ASP A 109 16.17 11.73 -3.46
C ASP A 109 15.87 13.18 -3.10
N ARG A 110 15.29 13.94 -4.03
CA ARG A 110 14.85 15.31 -3.74
C ARG A 110 13.73 15.31 -2.69
N ALA A 111 12.67 14.53 -2.88
CA ALA A 111 11.53 14.51 -1.96
C ALA A 111 11.91 14.06 -0.54
N TYR A 112 12.95 13.24 -0.38
CA TYR A 112 13.46 12.82 0.93
C TYR A 112 14.29 13.90 1.64
N ASN A 113 14.95 14.80 0.89
CA ASN A 113 15.88 15.80 1.43
C ASN A 113 15.26 17.20 1.64
N GLU A 114 14.00 17.40 1.26
CA GLU A 114 13.19 18.58 1.64
C GLU A 114 12.86 18.58 3.15
#